data_AF-A0A8H3LRI5-F1
#
_entry.id   AF-A0A8H3LRI5-F1
#
_cell.length_a   1.000
_cell.length_b   1.000
_cell.length_c   1.000
_cell.angle_alpha   90.00
_cell.angle_beta   90.00
_cell.angle_gamma   90.00
#
_symmetry.space_group_name_H-M   'P 1'
#
loop_
_entity.id
_entity.type
_entity.pdbx_description
1 polymer ?
#
loop_
_entity_poly.entity_id
_entity_poly.type
_entity_poly.pdbx_seq_one_letter_code
_entity_poly.pdbx_strand_id
1 'polypeptide(L)'
;MSTQFFSKLSQNYIELLKDDEYYDITIEVGEDPNNKDNVLAHVKLPNISPEIFQIIIEYIYGGILSLNERDTSDFLKILIAADELHLQELIDYLQKYLIDNKSVWIEQHFGFTQKISSKSNNFLELQEFCTNLMAQFPEKIFKSFDFTSLSEKSLISLIKMDDLQMKEIEVWEHVLEWGLAQNHTLNTNNPDPNDWSDDDFKKMKNTLQHCLPSIRLFSLSSEEFLKIRPYKKLLNNQLYEDIINSHMNPSVGPTDKNIVLPRNIKTERFICSKIVDLVLVSAVSKWIDKAVIIINGKFDHNIKDAIFSNIQDTAEYAVCYCRTDGPIFGRDIVIRTSNESTNYNDVRYKKDYYEKRIRDTDDKFQIEDYEVFKIMKK
;
A
#
# COMPACT_ATOMS: atom_id res chain seq x y z
N MET A 1 -9.00 -4.22 -28.24
CA MET A 1 -10.47 -4.40 -28.20
C MET A 1 -11.03 -3.74 -26.96
N SER A 2 -12.22 -3.11 -27.03
CA SER A 2 -12.92 -2.66 -25.82
C SER A 2 -13.52 -3.88 -25.12
N THR A 3 -13.08 -4.18 -23.90
CA THR A 3 -13.77 -5.11 -23.00
C THR A 3 -15.16 -4.55 -22.71
N GLN A 4 -16.21 -5.22 -23.20
CA GLN A 4 -17.59 -4.80 -22.95
C GLN A 4 -18.03 -5.37 -21.60
N PHE A 5 -18.24 -4.48 -20.63
CA PHE A 5 -18.70 -4.85 -19.30
C PHE A 5 -20.21 -5.18 -19.32
N PHE A 6 -20.59 -6.40 -18.91
CA PHE A 6 -21.97 -6.88 -18.91
C PHE A 6 -22.66 -6.60 -17.57
N SER A 7 -23.06 -5.34 -17.36
CA SER A 7 -23.66 -4.88 -16.11
C SER A 7 -24.87 -5.70 -15.64
N LYS A 8 -25.73 -6.16 -16.57
CA LYS A 8 -26.92 -6.95 -16.21
C LYS A 8 -26.58 -8.35 -15.70
N LEU A 9 -25.54 -8.99 -16.24
CA LEU A 9 -25.10 -10.30 -15.79
C LEU A 9 -24.47 -10.21 -14.40
N SER A 10 -23.61 -9.22 -14.19
CA SER A 10 -23.05 -8.86 -12.87
C SER A 10 -24.15 -8.66 -11.82
N GLN A 11 -25.21 -7.91 -12.15
CA GLN A 11 -26.34 -7.70 -11.26
C GLN A 11 -27.09 -8.99 -10.91
N ASN A 12 -27.33 -9.86 -11.89
CA ASN A 12 -28.00 -11.14 -11.65
C ASN A 12 -27.18 -12.03 -10.68
N TYR A 13 -25.85 -12.04 -10.80
CA TYR A 13 -24.98 -12.78 -9.87
C TYR A 13 -25.01 -12.22 -8.44
N ILE A 14 -25.07 -10.90 -8.29
CA ILE A 14 -25.23 -10.25 -6.97
C ILE A 14 -26.62 -10.55 -6.39
N GLU A 15 -27.66 -10.66 -7.22
CA GLU A 15 -29.01 -11.04 -6.77
C GLU A 15 -29.05 -12.49 -6.27
N LEU A 16 -28.35 -13.42 -6.94
CA LEU A 16 -28.22 -14.82 -6.49
C LEU A 16 -27.51 -14.95 -5.13
N LEU A 17 -26.48 -14.14 -4.87
CA LEU A 17 -25.80 -14.07 -3.57
C LEU A 17 -26.77 -13.73 -2.41
N LYS A 18 -27.86 -13.02 -2.69
CA LYS A 18 -28.87 -12.63 -1.69
C LYS A 18 -29.99 -13.66 -1.55
N ASP A 19 -30.04 -14.64 -2.43
CA ASP A 19 -31.04 -15.69 -2.41
C ASP A 19 -30.62 -16.79 -1.42
N ASP A 20 -31.52 -17.13 -0.50
CA ASP A 20 -31.27 -18.10 0.57
C ASP A 20 -31.47 -19.55 0.11
N GLU A 21 -31.96 -19.77 -1.11
CA GLU A 21 -32.43 -21.08 -1.59
C GLU A 21 -31.37 -21.92 -2.35
N TYR A 22 -30.27 -21.33 -2.81
CA TYR A 22 -29.32 -22.02 -3.70
C TYR A 22 -27.85 -21.72 -3.33
N TYR A 23 -27.37 -22.25 -2.20
CA TYR A 23 -25.95 -22.13 -1.81
C TYR A 23 -25.36 -23.48 -1.44
N ASP A 24 -24.13 -23.74 -1.91
CA ASP A 24 -23.42 -25.00 -1.66
C ASP A 24 -22.40 -24.89 -0.51
N ILE A 25 -21.95 -23.66 -0.23
CA ILE A 25 -20.85 -23.37 0.70
C ILE A 25 -21.25 -22.25 1.67
N THR A 26 -20.99 -22.48 2.95
CA THR A 26 -21.11 -21.48 4.03
C THR A 26 -19.72 -21.02 4.44
N ILE A 27 -19.50 -19.70 4.47
CA ILE A 27 -18.24 -19.10 4.92
C ILE A 27 -18.46 -18.36 6.23
N GLU A 28 -17.66 -18.69 7.25
CA GLU A 28 -17.66 -18.01 8.56
C GLU A 28 -16.51 -17.00 8.60
N VAL A 29 -16.83 -15.75 8.95
CA VAL A 29 -15.91 -14.62 8.92
C VAL A 29 -15.91 -13.94 10.30
N GLY A 30 -14.72 -13.66 10.86
CA GLY A 30 -14.54 -13.11 12.21
C GLY A 30 -14.11 -14.13 13.29
N GLU A 31 -13.90 -13.66 14.53
CA GLU A 31 -13.53 -14.51 15.68
C GLU A 31 -14.78 -15.10 16.37
N ASP A 32 -14.92 -16.43 16.36
CA ASP A 32 -16.05 -17.15 17.00
C ASP A 32 -15.57 -18.42 17.74
N PRO A 33 -16.07 -18.73 18.96
CA PRO A 33 -16.03 -20.08 19.50
C PRO A 33 -17.37 -20.81 19.28
N ASN A 34 -17.32 -21.75 18.35
CA ASN A 34 -18.16 -22.94 18.23
C ASN A 34 -19.60 -22.76 17.71
N ASN A 35 -19.80 -23.11 16.43
CA ASN A 35 -20.95 -23.92 16.06
C ASN A 35 -20.57 -25.00 15.04
N LYS A 36 -21.21 -26.17 15.13
CA LYS A 36 -21.05 -27.30 14.21
C LYS A 36 -22.43 -27.67 13.69
N ASP A 37 -22.83 -27.07 12.57
CA ASP A 37 -24.02 -27.51 11.84
C ASP A 37 -23.62 -28.06 10.47
N ASN A 38 -24.43 -29.01 9.99
CA ASN A 38 -24.16 -29.93 8.88
C ASN A 38 -24.03 -29.25 7.50
N VAL A 39 -22.87 -28.64 7.21
CA VAL A 39 -22.50 -28.09 5.89
C VAL A 39 -21.24 -28.78 5.35
N LEU A 40 -21.20 -29.02 4.02
CA LEU A 40 -20.19 -29.81 3.30
C LEU A 40 -18.76 -29.27 3.37
N ALA A 41 -18.55 -27.95 3.51
CA ALA A 41 -17.24 -27.33 3.70
C ALA A 41 -17.34 -26.11 4.62
N HIS A 42 -16.37 -25.96 5.52
CA HIS A 42 -16.24 -24.81 6.44
C HIS A 42 -14.91 -24.11 6.18
N VAL A 43 -14.97 -22.83 5.80
CA VAL A 43 -13.79 -21.95 5.67
C VAL A 43 -13.89 -20.87 6.75
N LYS A 44 -12.82 -20.74 7.56
CA LYS A 44 -12.73 -19.73 8.61
C LYS A 44 -11.77 -18.63 8.16
N LEU A 45 -12.25 -17.39 8.13
CA LEU A 45 -11.47 -16.19 7.80
C LEU A 45 -11.46 -15.24 9.00
N PRO A 46 -10.62 -15.51 10.03
CA PRO A 46 -10.66 -14.74 11.28
C PRO A 46 -10.10 -13.33 11.14
N ASN A 47 -9.28 -13.06 10.12
CA ASN A 47 -8.59 -11.78 9.93
C ASN A 47 -9.37 -10.77 9.05
N ILE A 48 -10.49 -11.21 8.47
CA ILE A 48 -11.34 -10.40 7.60
C ILE A 48 -12.61 -10.09 8.38
N SER A 49 -13.08 -8.84 8.36
CA SER A 49 -14.37 -8.52 8.98
C SER A 49 -15.53 -8.89 8.05
N PRO A 50 -16.73 -9.22 8.58
CA PRO A 50 -17.89 -9.55 7.75
C PRO A 50 -18.23 -8.47 6.71
N GLU A 51 -18.05 -7.19 7.06
CA GLU A 51 -18.31 -6.07 6.16
C GLU A 51 -17.32 -6.03 4.98
N ILE A 52 -16.04 -6.29 5.25
CA ILE A 52 -15.00 -6.33 4.21
C ILE A 52 -15.19 -7.56 3.33
N PHE A 53 -15.51 -8.70 3.92
CA PHE A 53 -15.75 -9.93 3.17
C PHE A 53 -16.97 -9.80 2.25
N GLN A 54 -18.05 -9.15 2.70
CA GLN A 54 -19.20 -8.83 1.87
C GLN A 54 -18.79 -8.07 0.60
N ILE A 55 -17.90 -7.08 0.73
CA ILE A 55 -17.40 -6.30 -0.41
C ILE A 55 -16.59 -7.19 -1.36
N ILE A 56 -15.73 -8.06 -0.83
CA ILE A 56 -14.92 -8.97 -1.65
C ILE A 56 -15.81 -9.95 -2.42
N ILE A 57 -16.81 -10.54 -1.77
CA ILE A 57 -17.73 -11.46 -2.44
C ILE A 57 -18.56 -10.71 -3.50
N GLU A 58 -19.10 -9.53 -3.20
CA GLU A 58 -19.80 -8.72 -4.21
C GLU A 58 -18.89 -8.39 -5.41
N TYR A 59 -17.60 -8.16 -5.18
CA TYR A 59 -16.61 -8.01 -6.23
C TYR A 59 -16.40 -9.32 -7.02
N ILE A 60 -16.30 -10.48 -6.38
CA ILE A 60 -16.12 -11.78 -7.05
C ILE A 60 -17.32 -12.10 -7.96
N TYR A 61 -18.55 -11.87 -7.47
CA TYR A 61 -19.78 -12.13 -8.25
C TYR A 61 -20.05 -11.07 -9.31
N GLY A 62 -19.82 -9.80 -8.95
CA GLY A 62 -20.20 -8.67 -9.78
C GLY A 62 -19.10 -8.18 -10.72
N GLY A 63 -17.83 -8.44 -10.42
CA GLY A 63 -16.70 -7.78 -11.09
C GLY A 63 -16.67 -6.27 -10.91
N ILE A 64 -17.46 -5.72 -9.98
CA ILE A 64 -17.51 -4.28 -9.67
C ILE A 64 -17.13 -4.08 -8.22
N LEU A 65 -16.06 -3.32 -8.00
CA LEU A 65 -15.74 -2.82 -6.67
C LEU A 65 -16.44 -1.48 -6.47
N SER A 66 -17.49 -1.45 -5.66
CA SER A 66 -18.11 -0.17 -5.28
C SER A 66 -17.19 0.57 -4.31
N LEU A 67 -16.62 1.70 -4.74
CA LEU A 67 -15.69 2.53 -3.95
C LEU A 67 -16.32 3.82 -3.43
N ASN A 68 -17.56 4.11 -3.80
CA ASN A 68 -18.23 5.35 -3.44
C ASN A 68 -18.66 5.31 -1.96
N GLU A 69 -18.52 6.44 -1.25
CA GLU A 69 -19.00 6.64 0.13
C GLU A 69 -18.29 5.84 1.23
N ARG A 70 -17.14 5.22 0.95
CA ARG A 70 -16.35 4.48 1.96
C ARG A 70 -15.18 5.28 2.51
N ASP A 71 -14.84 4.97 3.76
CA ASP A 71 -13.61 5.45 4.39
C ASP A 71 -12.39 4.86 3.70
N THR A 72 -11.37 5.69 3.47
CA THR A 72 -10.13 5.25 2.82
C THR A 72 -9.44 4.11 3.60
N SER A 73 -9.63 4.05 4.93
CA SER A 73 -9.14 2.95 5.75
C SER A 73 -9.73 1.59 5.33
N ASP A 74 -10.95 1.56 4.81
CA ASP A 74 -11.57 0.31 4.35
C ASP A 74 -10.94 -0.18 3.06
N PHE A 75 -10.47 0.70 2.17
CA PHE A 75 -9.71 0.27 0.99
C PHE A 75 -8.43 -0.49 1.36
N LEU A 76 -7.72 -0.05 2.42
CA LEU A 76 -6.55 -0.75 2.94
C LEU A 76 -6.91 -2.09 3.60
N LYS A 77 -8.10 -2.21 4.23
CA LYS A 77 -8.59 -3.49 4.77
C LYS A 77 -9.01 -4.45 3.63
N ILE A 78 -9.68 -3.94 2.60
CA ILE A 78 -10.02 -4.70 1.38
C ILE A 78 -8.74 -5.19 0.72
N LEU A 79 -7.69 -4.37 0.64
CA LEU A 79 -6.39 -4.74 0.09
C LEU A 79 -5.78 -5.93 0.85
N ILE A 80 -5.84 -5.95 2.18
CA ILE A 80 -5.40 -7.11 3.00
C ILE A 80 -6.26 -8.34 2.71
N ALA A 81 -7.59 -8.20 2.69
CA ALA A 81 -8.49 -9.31 2.43
C ALA A 81 -8.28 -9.90 1.02
N ALA A 82 -8.02 -9.04 0.03
CA ALA A 82 -7.70 -9.45 -1.33
C ALA A 82 -6.39 -10.24 -1.39
N ASP A 83 -5.38 -9.86 -0.60
CA ASP A 83 -4.12 -10.59 -0.47
C ASP A 83 -4.30 -11.98 0.17
N GLU A 84 -5.06 -12.06 1.26
CA GLU A 84 -5.39 -13.31 1.96
C GLU A 84 -6.19 -14.27 1.06
N LEU A 85 -7.01 -13.73 0.15
CA LEU A 85 -7.82 -14.47 -0.81
C LEU A 85 -7.16 -14.61 -2.19
N HIS A 86 -5.91 -14.16 -2.34
CA HIS A 86 -5.11 -14.23 -3.57
C HIS A 86 -5.75 -13.59 -4.82
N LEU A 87 -6.46 -12.47 -4.64
CA LEU A 87 -7.14 -11.72 -5.70
C LEU A 87 -6.21 -10.66 -6.32
N GLN A 88 -5.23 -11.10 -7.12
CA GLN A 88 -4.16 -10.21 -7.63
C GLN A 88 -4.68 -9.00 -8.44
N GLU A 89 -5.69 -9.19 -9.31
CA GLU A 89 -6.28 -8.09 -10.10
C GLU A 89 -6.84 -6.98 -9.21
N LEU A 90 -7.48 -7.36 -8.10
CA LEU A 90 -8.02 -6.42 -7.13
C LEU A 90 -6.91 -5.69 -6.36
N ILE A 91 -5.83 -6.40 -6.02
CA ILE A 91 -4.64 -5.84 -5.36
C ILE A 91 -4.00 -4.77 -6.24
N ASP A 92 -3.74 -5.08 -7.51
CA ASP A 92 -3.12 -4.15 -8.47
C ASP A 92 -3.99 -2.91 -8.68
N TYR A 93 -5.30 -3.11 -8.87
CA TYR A 93 -6.24 -2.01 -9.02
C TYR A 93 -6.30 -1.10 -7.78
N LEU A 94 -6.38 -1.68 -6.58
CA LEU A 94 -6.52 -0.92 -5.34
C LEU A 94 -5.26 -0.13 -4.99
N GLN A 95 -4.06 -0.69 -5.19
CA GLN A 95 -2.82 0.02 -4.96
C GLN A 95 -2.75 1.28 -5.83
N LYS A 96 -2.98 1.12 -7.14
CA LYS A 96 -3.00 2.23 -8.07
C LYS A 96 -4.06 3.26 -7.73
N TYR A 97 -5.28 2.82 -7.43
CA TYR A 97 -6.37 3.72 -7.05
C TYR A 97 -6.03 4.55 -5.80
N LEU A 98 -5.48 3.90 -4.76
CA LEU A 98 -5.05 4.55 -3.53
C LEU A 98 -3.98 5.61 -3.78
N ILE A 99 -2.97 5.28 -4.59
CA ILE A 99 -1.89 6.20 -4.94
C ILE A 99 -2.42 7.39 -5.75
N ASP A 100 -3.20 7.12 -6.80
CA ASP A 100 -3.66 8.15 -7.75
C ASP A 100 -4.72 9.08 -7.14
N ASN A 101 -5.59 8.56 -6.27
CA ASN A 101 -6.79 9.28 -5.81
C ASN A 101 -6.80 9.59 -4.31
N LYS A 102 -5.97 8.91 -3.51
CA LYS A 102 -5.97 9.01 -2.04
C LYS A 102 -4.59 9.35 -1.47
N SER A 103 -3.65 9.82 -2.29
CA SER A 103 -2.30 10.24 -1.87
C SER A 103 -2.31 11.22 -0.70
N VAL A 104 -3.15 12.25 -0.72
CA VAL A 104 -3.28 13.22 0.39
C VAL A 104 -3.69 12.53 1.70
N TRP A 105 -4.60 11.55 1.61
CA TRP A 105 -5.01 10.79 2.78
C TRP A 105 -3.87 9.89 3.28
N ILE A 106 -3.12 9.26 2.37
CA ILE A 106 -1.93 8.47 2.71
C ILE A 106 -0.87 9.34 3.41
N GLU A 107 -0.66 10.58 2.95
CA GLU A 107 0.24 11.54 3.61
C GLU A 107 -0.19 11.82 5.06
N GLN A 108 -1.49 11.99 5.30
CA GLN A 108 -2.05 12.26 6.63
C GLN A 108 -2.08 11.04 7.56
N HIS A 109 -2.20 9.85 6.98
CA HIS A 109 -2.31 8.55 7.67
C HIS A 109 -1.17 7.61 7.26
N PHE A 110 0.04 8.17 7.22
CA PHE A 110 1.21 7.47 6.72
C PHE A 110 1.57 6.27 7.56
N GLY A 111 1.51 6.40 8.89
CA GLY A 111 1.87 5.32 9.81
C GLY A 111 1.00 4.08 9.63
N PHE A 112 -0.30 4.29 9.48
CA PHE A 112 -1.25 3.24 9.16
C PHE A 112 -0.96 2.63 7.78
N THR A 113 -0.80 3.44 6.75
CA THR A 113 -0.52 2.95 5.38
C THR A 113 0.77 2.13 5.32
N GLN A 114 1.84 2.61 5.94
CA GLN A 114 3.13 1.93 5.99
C GLN A 114 3.07 0.60 6.77
N LYS A 115 2.26 0.54 7.83
CA LYS A 115 2.01 -0.69 8.56
C LYS A 115 1.29 -1.72 7.67
N ILE A 116 0.35 -1.30 6.85
CA ILE A 116 -0.38 -2.19 5.93
C ILE A 116 0.51 -2.64 4.78
N SER A 117 1.19 -1.70 4.11
CA SER A 117 2.05 -1.98 2.96
C SER A 117 3.16 -2.98 3.31
N SER A 118 3.71 -2.91 4.51
CA SER A 118 4.79 -3.80 4.97
C SER A 118 4.35 -5.21 5.41
N LYS A 119 3.04 -5.51 5.45
CA LYS A 119 2.54 -6.84 5.83
C LYS A 119 2.74 -7.90 4.75
N SER A 120 2.71 -7.51 3.48
CA SER A 120 2.74 -8.43 2.35
C SER A 120 3.69 -7.94 1.26
N ASN A 121 4.38 -8.89 0.63
CA ASN A 121 5.25 -8.62 -0.51
C ASN A 121 4.46 -8.36 -1.80
N ASN A 122 3.13 -8.56 -1.80
CA ASN A 122 2.29 -8.28 -2.96
C ASN A 122 1.94 -6.78 -3.09
N PHE A 123 2.27 -5.97 -2.08
CA PHE A 123 1.97 -4.53 -2.06
C PHE A 123 3.14 -3.64 -2.52
N LEU A 124 3.89 -4.08 -3.54
CA LEU A 124 5.12 -3.42 -3.99
C LEU A 124 4.92 -1.97 -4.41
N GLU A 125 3.85 -1.66 -5.16
CA GLU A 125 3.58 -0.29 -5.63
C GLU A 125 3.34 0.65 -4.45
N LEU A 126 2.55 0.21 -3.47
CA LEU A 126 2.28 1.00 -2.27
C LEU A 126 3.54 1.15 -1.39
N GLN A 127 4.35 0.09 -1.26
CA GLN A 127 5.63 0.16 -0.55
C GLN A 127 6.61 1.14 -1.21
N GLU A 128 6.73 1.11 -2.54
CA GLU A 128 7.58 2.03 -3.29
C GLU A 128 7.08 3.46 -3.17
N PHE A 129 5.77 3.68 -3.28
CA PHE A 129 5.15 4.98 -3.07
C PHE A 129 5.46 5.53 -1.67
N CYS A 130 5.26 4.75 -0.62
CA CYS A 130 5.57 5.16 0.75
C CYS A 130 7.07 5.45 0.92
N THR A 131 7.95 4.62 0.37
CA THR A 131 9.41 4.83 0.44
C THR A 131 9.83 6.13 -0.25
N ASN A 132 9.25 6.42 -1.42
CA ASN A 132 9.51 7.66 -2.16
C ASN A 132 8.99 8.89 -1.40
N LEU A 133 7.81 8.79 -0.78
CA LEU A 133 7.22 9.85 0.04
C LEU A 133 8.10 10.15 1.26
N MET A 134 8.61 9.11 1.92
CA MET A 134 9.57 9.22 3.03
C MET A 134 10.86 9.93 2.61
N ALA A 135 11.45 9.54 1.47
CA ALA A 135 12.69 10.12 0.99
C ALA A 135 12.52 11.61 0.64
N GLN A 136 11.50 11.92 -0.16
CA GLN A 136 11.37 13.21 -0.84
C GLN A 136 10.63 14.27 -0.03
N PHE A 137 9.67 13.86 0.82
CA PHE A 137 8.83 14.77 1.60
C PHE A 137 8.74 14.34 3.08
N PRO A 138 9.87 14.14 3.76
CA PRO A 138 9.88 13.68 5.14
C PRO A 138 9.08 14.60 6.06
N GLU A 139 9.06 15.91 5.81
CA GLU A 139 8.31 16.89 6.59
C GLU A 139 6.80 16.62 6.60
N LYS A 140 6.24 16.02 5.54
CA LYS A 140 4.84 15.61 5.51
C LYS A 140 4.60 14.39 6.38
N ILE A 141 5.54 13.44 6.34
CA ILE A 141 5.47 12.19 7.11
C ILE A 141 5.55 12.47 8.60
N PHE A 142 6.52 13.27 9.02
CA PHE A 142 6.68 13.61 10.43
C PHE A 142 5.52 14.44 10.99
N LYS A 143 4.75 15.11 10.12
CA LYS A 143 3.51 15.84 10.47
C LYS A 143 2.24 15.01 10.31
N SER A 144 2.33 13.72 9.96
CA SER A 144 1.15 12.86 9.84
C SER A 144 0.48 12.67 11.20
N PHE A 145 -0.83 12.41 11.20
CA PHE A 145 -1.60 12.27 12.43
C PHE A 145 -1.18 11.06 13.27
N ASP A 146 -0.51 10.10 12.64
CA ASP A 146 -0.16 8.79 13.18
C ASP A 146 1.34 8.51 13.14
N PHE A 147 2.19 9.53 12.93
CA PHE A 147 3.65 9.37 12.90
C PHE A 147 4.17 8.65 14.15
N THR A 148 3.70 9.07 15.33
CA THR A 148 4.07 8.46 16.62
C THR A 148 3.59 7.02 16.78
N SER A 149 2.69 6.54 15.92
CA SER A 149 2.22 5.15 15.88
C SER A 149 3.07 4.24 14.99
N LEU A 150 4.10 4.78 14.32
CA LEU A 150 5.04 3.97 13.54
C LEU A 150 5.75 2.95 14.44
N SER A 151 5.95 1.74 13.90
CA SER A 151 6.79 0.75 14.56
C SER A 151 8.25 1.22 14.63
N GLU A 152 8.98 0.80 15.65
CA GLU A 152 10.42 1.12 15.78
C GLU A 152 11.19 0.70 14.52
N LYS A 153 10.88 -0.47 13.96
CA LYS A 153 11.47 -0.96 12.71
C LYS A 153 11.25 0.01 11.54
N SER A 154 10.05 0.53 11.40
CA SER A 154 9.68 1.49 10.34
C SER A 154 10.40 2.83 10.55
N LEU A 155 10.46 3.31 11.80
CA LEU A 155 11.19 4.54 12.12
C LEU A 155 12.69 4.38 11.83
N ILE A 156 13.29 3.24 12.20
CA ILE A 156 14.69 2.95 11.91
C ILE A 156 14.95 2.93 10.40
N SER A 157 14.05 2.30 9.61
CA SER A 157 14.19 2.33 8.15
C SER A 157 14.15 3.75 7.59
N LEU A 158 13.30 4.63 8.12
CA LEU A 158 13.20 6.02 7.72
C LEU A 158 14.50 6.79 7.99
N ILE A 159 14.95 6.76 9.25
CA ILE A 159 16.10 7.57 9.67
C ILE A 159 17.42 7.03 9.13
N LYS A 160 17.50 5.78 8.65
CA LYS A 160 18.70 5.24 7.99
C LYS A 160 18.88 5.72 6.55
N MET A 161 17.84 6.22 5.90
CA MET A 161 17.90 6.60 4.48
C MET A 161 18.92 7.71 4.20
N ASP A 162 19.87 7.44 3.30
CA ASP A 162 20.90 8.40 2.89
C ASP A 162 20.35 9.59 2.10
N ASP A 163 19.24 9.38 1.41
CA ASP A 163 18.54 10.33 0.56
C ASP A 163 17.34 11.01 1.24
N LEU A 164 17.18 10.83 2.56
CA LEU A 164 16.18 11.54 3.35
C LEU A 164 16.41 13.06 3.29
N GLN A 165 15.47 13.80 2.72
CA GLN A 165 15.55 15.25 2.50
C GLN A 165 15.24 16.07 3.78
N MET A 166 15.96 15.83 4.86
CA MET A 166 15.75 16.49 6.16
C MET A 166 17.07 16.75 6.88
N LYS A 167 17.18 17.87 7.61
CA LYS A 167 18.38 18.15 8.41
C LYS A 167 18.46 17.19 9.59
N GLU A 168 19.67 16.86 10.01
CA GLU A 168 19.85 15.89 11.09
C GLU A 168 19.27 16.36 12.43
N ILE A 169 19.24 17.67 12.68
CA ILE A 169 18.60 18.21 13.88
C ILE A 169 17.08 17.99 13.88
N GLU A 170 16.43 18.08 12.72
CA GLU A 170 14.99 17.84 12.58
C GLU A 170 14.68 16.35 12.75
N VAL A 171 15.54 15.47 12.21
CA VAL A 171 15.46 14.02 12.45
C VAL A 171 15.56 13.73 13.95
N TRP A 172 16.51 14.34 14.64
CA TRP A 172 16.66 14.21 16.10
C TRP A 172 15.40 14.66 16.85
N GLU A 173 14.87 15.84 16.53
CA GLU A 173 13.67 16.40 17.16
C GLU A 173 12.46 15.46 16.99
N HIS A 174 12.24 14.88 15.81
CA HIS A 174 11.15 13.94 15.57
C HIS A 174 11.36 12.55 16.19
N VAL A 175 12.60 12.06 16.26
CA VAL A 175 12.88 10.80 16.99
C VAL A 175 12.62 10.97 18.49
N LEU A 176 12.95 12.13 19.06
CA LEU A 176 12.59 12.45 20.44
C LEU A 176 11.08 12.52 20.64
N GLU A 177 10.35 13.18 19.73
CA GLU A 177 8.88 13.23 19.74
C GLU A 177 8.26 11.82 19.73
N TRP A 178 8.74 10.95 18.84
CA TRP A 178 8.32 9.55 18.79
C TRP A 178 8.62 8.81 20.11
N GLY A 179 9.83 9.00 20.66
CA GLY A 179 10.24 8.38 21.93
C GLY A 179 9.41 8.84 23.13
N LEU A 180 9.06 10.13 23.18
CA LEU A 180 8.16 10.69 24.18
C LEU A 180 6.77 10.06 24.06
N ALA A 181 6.23 9.95 22.84
CA ALA A 181 4.92 9.36 22.62
C ALA A 181 4.84 7.89 23.07
N GLN A 182 5.91 7.11 22.95
CA GLN A 182 5.96 5.74 23.48
C GLN A 182 6.00 5.68 25.02
N ASN A 183 6.38 6.77 25.69
CA ASN A 183 6.51 6.88 27.13
C ASN A 183 5.47 7.86 27.70
N HIS A 184 4.20 7.45 27.78
CA HIS A 184 3.08 8.32 28.16
C HIS A 184 3.30 9.16 29.43
N THR A 185 3.94 8.60 30.46
CA THR A 185 4.21 9.34 31.72
C THR A 185 5.25 10.46 31.55
N LEU A 186 6.21 10.30 30.64
CA LEU A 186 7.21 11.32 30.31
C LEU A 186 6.57 12.42 29.46
N ASN A 187 5.75 12.02 28.49
CA ASN A 187 5.07 12.95 27.59
C ASN A 187 4.12 13.91 28.32
N THR A 188 3.31 13.41 29.26
CA THR A 188 2.27 14.25 29.88
C THR A 188 2.77 15.11 31.03
N ASN A 189 3.76 14.64 31.78
CA ASN A 189 4.14 15.24 33.05
C ASN A 189 5.47 15.99 32.99
N ASN A 190 6.32 15.69 32.00
CA ASN A 190 7.70 16.14 32.03
C ASN A 190 8.36 16.19 30.63
N PRO A 191 7.96 17.11 29.75
CA PRO A 191 8.56 17.21 28.41
C PRO A 191 9.95 17.83 28.42
N ASP A 192 10.35 18.57 29.47
CA ASP A 192 11.67 19.22 29.55
C ASP A 192 12.71 18.26 30.13
N PRO A 193 13.80 17.93 29.42
CA PRO A 193 14.86 17.05 29.91
C PRO A 193 15.55 17.54 31.19
N ASN A 194 15.46 18.83 31.53
CA ASN A 194 16.01 19.36 32.78
C ASN A 194 15.27 18.87 34.02
N ASP A 195 14.00 18.51 33.87
CA ASP A 195 13.14 18.04 34.94
C ASP A 195 13.16 16.51 35.05
N TRP A 196 13.83 15.78 34.14
CA TRP A 196 13.86 14.31 34.11
C TRP A 196 14.71 13.71 35.23
N SER A 197 14.16 12.69 35.88
CA SER A 197 14.91 11.84 36.80
C SER A 197 15.86 10.89 36.06
N ASP A 198 16.79 10.26 36.78
CA ASP A 198 17.67 9.24 36.18
C ASP A 198 16.87 8.02 35.67
N ASP A 199 15.73 7.70 36.28
CA ASP A 199 14.84 6.62 35.81
C ASP A 199 14.13 7.03 34.51
N ASP A 200 13.75 8.29 34.38
CA ASP A 200 13.14 8.84 33.16
C ASP A 200 14.11 8.78 31.98
N PHE A 201 15.37 9.21 32.20
CA PHE A 201 16.44 9.05 31.21
C PHE A 201 16.68 7.59 30.86
N LYS A 202 16.62 6.67 31.83
CA LYS A 202 16.80 5.24 31.58
C LYS A 202 15.66 4.67 30.71
N LYS A 203 14.41 5.04 30.97
CA LYS A 203 13.25 4.64 30.14
C LYS A 203 13.40 5.15 28.72
N MET A 204 13.63 6.45 28.54
CA MET A 204 13.81 7.05 27.22
C MET A 204 14.99 6.41 26.46
N LYS A 205 16.11 6.18 27.14
CA LYS A 205 17.28 5.53 26.55
C LYS A 205 16.97 4.12 26.05
N ASN A 206 16.19 3.34 26.81
CA ASN A 206 15.76 2.00 26.38
C ASN A 206 14.83 2.07 25.17
N THR A 207 13.89 3.03 25.15
CA THR A 207 12.97 3.23 24.01
C THR A 207 13.70 3.61 22.73
N LEU A 208 14.72 4.47 22.82
CA LEU A 208 15.44 4.99 21.65
C LEU A 208 16.71 4.21 21.31
N GLN A 209 17.00 3.12 22.02
CA GLN A 209 18.32 2.46 21.97
C GLN A 209 18.73 2.02 20.55
N HIS A 210 17.77 1.62 19.71
CA HIS A 210 18.04 1.17 18.33
C HIS A 210 17.90 2.32 17.31
N CYS A 211 17.22 3.40 17.67
CA CYS A 211 17.08 4.61 16.85
C CYS A 211 18.32 5.50 16.93
N LEU A 212 18.85 5.74 18.14
CA LEU A 212 19.98 6.66 18.39
C LEU A 212 21.22 6.40 17.52
N PRO A 213 21.67 5.14 17.29
CA PRO A 213 22.82 4.87 16.45
C PRO A 213 22.62 5.24 14.98
N SER A 214 21.38 5.43 14.54
CA SER A 214 21.05 5.79 13.15
C SER A 214 21.02 7.31 12.94
N ILE A 215 21.15 8.11 14.01
CA ILE A 215 21.21 9.58 13.95
C ILE A 215 22.65 10.01 13.73
N ARG A 216 22.89 10.83 12.71
CA ARG A 216 24.21 11.26 12.23
C ARG A 216 24.73 12.46 13.02
N LEU A 217 24.86 12.32 14.34
CA LEU A 217 25.16 13.41 15.27
C LEU A 217 26.43 14.23 14.92
N PHE A 218 27.44 13.62 14.30
CA PHE A 218 28.64 14.30 13.81
C PHE A 218 28.39 15.28 12.65
N SER A 219 27.20 15.23 12.02
CA SER A 219 26.80 16.13 10.93
C SER A 219 26.13 17.41 11.42
N LEU A 220 25.87 17.53 12.73
CA LEU A 220 25.25 18.71 13.31
C LEU A 220 26.22 19.88 13.31
N SER A 221 25.69 21.10 13.21
CA SER A 221 26.45 22.31 13.52
C SER A 221 26.61 22.47 15.04
N SER A 222 27.57 23.30 15.47
CA SER A 222 27.77 23.59 16.89
C SER A 222 26.54 24.21 17.54
N GLU A 223 25.76 25.01 16.80
CA GLU A 223 24.50 25.61 17.27
C GLU A 223 23.42 24.55 17.47
N GLU A 224 23.24 23.65 16.51
CA GLU A 224 22.28 22.54 16.61
C GLU A 224 22.64 21.58 17.74
N PHE A 225 23.93 21.29 17.93
CA PHE A 225 24.40 20.44 19.02
C PHE A 225 24.07 21.00 20.42
N LEU A 226 23.99 22.32 20.59
CA LEU A 226 23.55 22.92 21.86
C LEU A 226 22.14 22.49 22.26
N LYS A 227 21.25 22.21 21.28
CA LYS A 227 19.90 21.69 21.55
C LYS A 227 19.91 20.24 22.04
N ILE A 228 20.97 19.47 21.75
CA ILE A 228 21.10 18.07 22.19
C ILE A 228 21.69 17.98 23.59
N ARG A 229 22.45 18.98 24.03
CA ARG A 229 23.10 19.00 25.36
C ARG A 229 22.20 18.61 26.55
N PRO A 230 20.94 19.08 26.66
CA PRO A 230 20.07 18.69 27.76
C PRO A 230 19.84 17.17 27.82
N TYR A 231 19.91 16.49 26.67
CA TYR A 231 19.70 15.05 26.51
C TYR A 231 20.98 14.21 26.59
N LYS A 232 22.12 14.78 27.02
CA LYS A 232 23.43 14.09 27.04
C LYS A 232 23.42 12.72 27.70
N LYS A 233 22.57 12.49 28.72
CA LYS A 233 22.44 11.20 29.44
C LYS A 233 21.88 10.07 28.56
N LEU A 234 21.20 10.40 27.46
CA LEU A 234 20.75 9.41 26.48
C LEU A 234 21.92 8.83 25.67
N LEU A 235 22.96 9.63 25.45
CA LEU A 235 24.14 9.25 24.68
C LEU A 235 25.13 8.46 25.55
N ASN A 236 26.01 7.73 24.88
CA ASN A 236 27.20 7.16 25.56
C ASN A 236 28.17 8.32 25.86
N ASN A 237 28.75 8.34 27.06
CA ASN A 237 29.74 9.36 27.45
C ASN A 237 30.88 9.51 26.44
N GLN A 238 31.42 8.40 25.93
CA GLN A 238 32.50 8.44 24.94
C GLN A 238 32.04 9.13 23.64
N LEU A 239 30.87 8.73 23.12
CA LEU A 239 30.28 9.33 21.92
C LEU A 239 30.04 10.83 22.10
N TYR A 240 29.55 11.25 23.27
CA TYR A 240 29.29 12.66 23.56
C TYR A 240 30.59 13.49 23.57
N GLU A 241 31.65 12.99 24.22
CA GLU A 241 32.96 13.64 24.23
C GLU A 241 33.59 13.68 22.82
N ASP A 242 33.45 12.61 22.03
CA ASP A 242 33.94 12.56 20.65
C ASP A 242 33.25 13.62 19.77
N ILE A 243 31.94 13.81 19.92
CA ILE A 243 31.19 14.85 19.21
C ILE A 243 31.71 16.23 19.64
N ILE A 244 31.85 16.50 20.94
CA ILE A 244 32.39 17.78 21.44
C ILE A 244 33.77 18.08 20.86
N ASN A 245 34.67 17.09 20.88
CA ASN A 245 36.02 17.23 20.36
C ASN A 245 36.02 17.55 18.87
N SER A 246 35.12 16.93 18.08
CA SER A 246 34.98 17.22 16.65
C SER A 246 34.56 18.67 16.37
N HIS A 247 33.75 19.28 17.26
CA HIS A 247 33.37 20.70 17.16
C HIS A 247 34.49 21.65 17.63
N MET A 248 35.30 21.24 18.60
CA MET A 248 36.39 22.07 19.14
C MET A 248 37.63 22.07 18.25
N ASN A 249 37.93 20.94 17.61
CA ASN A 249 39.06 20.81 16.72
C ASN A 249 38.70 20.01 15.45
N PRO A 250 38.32 20.70 14.35
CA PRO A 250 37.95 20.05 13.08
C PRO A 250 39.08 19.21 12.46
N SER A 251 40.33 19.42 12.90
CA SER A 251 41.48 18.63 12.42
C SER A 251 41.60 17.26 13.11
N VAL A 252 40.95 17.09 14.26
CA VAL A 252 40.76 15.80 14.91
C VAL A 252 39.49 15.20 14.31
N GLY A 253 39.64 14.60 13.12
CA GLY A 253 38.62 13.74 12.56
C GLY A 253 38.26 12.65 13.59
N PRO A 254 37.00 12.21 13.67
CA PRO A 254 36.64 11.30 14.72
C PRO A 254 37.32 9.95 14.48
N THR A 255 37.86 9.36 15.55
CA THR A 255 38.85 8.27 15.49
C THR A 255 38.32 6.95 14.93
N ASP A 256 37.01 6.84 14.74
CA ASP A 256 36.31 5.63 14.32
C ASP A 256 36.03 5.63 12.81
N LYS A 257 36.27 4.49 12.15
CA LYS A 257 36.00 4.31 10.70
C LYS A 257 34.51 4.08 10.39
N ASN A 258 33.67 3.96 11.41
CA ASN A 258 32.24 3.62 11.29
C ASN A 258 31.31 4.84 11.28
N ILE A 259 31.83 6.02 10.95
CA ILE A 259 31.07 7.27 11.06
C ILE A 259 30.21 7.46 9.82
N VAL A 260 28.90 7.52 10.05
CA VAL A 260 27.91 7.71 9.01
C VAL A 260 28.06 9.12 8.44
N LEU A 261 28.28 9.19 7.12
CA LEU A 261 28.44 10.46 6.39
C LEU A 261 27.16 11.30 6.46
N PRO A 262 27.25 12.64 6.35
CA PRO A 262 26.08 13.51 6.26
C PRO A 262 25.10 13.05 5.15
N ARG A 263 23.80 13.32 5.35
CA ARG A 263 22.76 12.97 4.36
C ARG A 263 22.98 13.70 3.05
N ASN A 264 22.57 13.07 1.96
CA ASN A 264 22.59 13.68 0.63
C ASN A 264 21.35 14.57 0.44
N ILE A 265 21.34 15.70 1.16
CA ILE A 265 20.28 16.71 1.05
C ILE A 265 20.47 17.45 -0.27
N LYS A 266 19.49 17.31 -1.17
CA LYS A 266 19.39 18.08 -2.40
C LYS A 266 19.01 19.51 -2.00
N THR A 267 19.83 20.48 -2.38
CA THR A 267 19.53 21.89 -2.15
C THR A 267 18.42 22.31 -3.11
N GLU A 268 17.18 22.36 -2.62
CA GLU A 268 16.04 22.82 -3.41
C GLU A 268 16.17 24.30 -3.79
N ARG A 269 16.05 24.60 -5.09
CA ARG A 269 15.73 25.94 -5.58
C ARG A 269 14.26 25.94 -6.01
N PHE A 270 13.37 26.41 -5.15
CA PHE A 270 11.98 26.65 -5.54
C PHE A 270 11.92 27.81 -6.56
N ILE A 271 11.47 27.53 -7.78
CA ILE A 271 11.20 28.56 -8.79
C ILE A 271 9.69 28.82 -8.80
N CYS A 272 9.24 29.79 -8.01
CA CYS A 272 7.84 30.27 -8.02
C CYS A 272 7.64 31.35 -9.11
N SER A 273 7.98 31.07 -10.37
CA SER A 273 7.81 32.03 -11.47
C SER A 273 6.37 31.99 -12.00
N LYS A 274 5.73 33.16 -12.08
CA LYS A 274 4.44 33.36 -12.81
C LYS A 274 4.64 33.76 -14.28
N ILE A 275 5.89 33.96 -14.70
CA ILE A 275 6.24 34.54 -16.02
C ILE A 275 6.71 33.46 -17.01
N VAL A 276 7.28 32.37 -16.53
CA VAL A 276 7.88 31.32 -17.36
C VAL A 276 7.22 29.99 -17.02
N ASP A 277 6.74 29.28 -18.05
CA ASP A 277 6.10 27.97 -17.90
C ASP A 277 7.09 26.88 -17.45
N LEU A 278 6.61 25.94 -16.64
CA LEU A 278 7.36 24.87 -15.99
C LEU A 278 8.01 23.92 -17.00
N VAL A 279 7.41 23.77 -18.19
CA VAL A 279 7.98 22.99 -19.29
C VAL A 279 9.28 23.60 -19.80
N LEU A 280 9.35 24.94 -19.88
CA LEU A 280 10.54 25.67 -20.32
C LEU A 280 11.67 25.56 -19.29
N VAL A 281 11.32 25.62 -18.00
CA VAL A 281 12.27 25.46 -16.89
C VAL A 281 12.88 24.07 -16.86
N SER A 282 12.07 23.02 -17.08
CA SER A 282 12.54 21.63 -17.19
C SER A 282 13.51 21.43 -18.36
N ALA A 283 13.22 22.03 -19.52
CA ALA A 283 14.08 21.94 -20.70
C ALA A 283 15.45 22.62 -20.46
N VAL A 284 15.46 23.80 -19.84
CA VAL A 284 16.70 24.54 -19.53
C VAL A 284 17.49 23.85 -18.41
N SER A 285 16.83 23.29 -17.40
CA SER A 285 17.50 22.58 -16.30
C SER A 285 18.22 21.30 -16.75
N LYS A 286 17.70 20.62 -17.78
CA LYS A 286 18.38 19.48 -18.40
C LYS A 286 19.70 19.86 -19.08
N TRP A 287 19.94 21.13 -19.37
CA TRP A 287 21.14 21.62 -20.05
C TRP A 287 22.26 22.08 -19.10
N ILE A 288 22.03 22.14 -17.78
CA ILE A 288 22.95 22.80 -16.80
C ILE A 288 23.64 21.81 -15.82
N ASP A 289 23.44 20.51 -15.97
CA ASP A 289 23.93 19.42 -15.09
C ASP A 289 23.30 19.31 -13.68
N LYS A 290 22.94 18.07 -13.34
CA LYS A 290 22.63 17.46 -12.01
C LYS A 290 21.70 18.17 -11.01
N ALA A 291 20.83 19.09 -11.43
CA ALA A 291 19.73 19.56 -10.57
C ALA A 291 18.45 18.74 -10.81
N VAL A 292 17.87 18.17 -9.75
CA VAL A 292 16.52 17.57 -9.77
C VAL A 292 15.51 18.65 -9.38
N ILE A 293 14.57 18.95 -10.29
CA ILE A 293 13.43 19.82 -10.02
C ILE A 293 12.23 18.92 -9.71
N ILE A 294 11.72 18.97 -8.48
CA ILE A 294 10.49 18.28 -8.10
C ILE A 294 9.31 19.18 -8.47
N ILE A 295 8.44 18.70 -9.35
CA ILE A 295 7.25 19.41 -9.84
C ILE A 295 6.04 18.79 -9.14
N ASN A 296 5.15 19.64 -8.61
CA ASN A 296 3.91 19.28 -7.90
C ASN A 296 3.19 18.03 -8.45
N GLY A 297 3.44 16.89 -7.81
CA GLY A 297 2.45 15.90 -7.40
C GLY A 297 1.48 15.32 -8.45
N LYS A 298 1.81 15.33 -9.74
CA LYS A 298 1.06 14.56 -10.75
C LYS A 298 2.02 13.74 -11.58
N PHE A 299 2.05 12.44 -11.30
CA PHE A 299 2.58 11.44 -12.21
C PHE A 299 1.66 11.41 -13.44
N ASP A 300 2.14 11.93 -14.57
CA ASP A 300 1.49 11.74 -15.86
C ASP A 300 1.99 10.41 -16.45
N HIS A 301 1.22 9.35 -16.24
CA HIS A 301 1.39 8.09 -16.95
C HIS A 301 0.23 7.89 -17.92
N ASN A 302 0.25 8.68 -19.00
CA ASN A 302 -0.24 8.17 -20.27
C ASN A 302 0.76 7.16 -20.81
N ILE A 303 0.38 5.88 -20.82
CA ILE A 303 0.43 4.98 -21.98
C ILE A 303 -0.28 3.67 -21.59
N LYS A 304 -1.13 3.22 -22.52
CA LYS A 304 -1.86 1.97 -22.55
C LYS A 304 -0.94 0.78 -22.25
N ASP A 305 -1.45 -0.19 -21.49
CA ASP A 305 -1.45 -1.60 -21.88
C ASP A 305 -2.35 -2.39 -20.92
N ALA A 306 -3.44 -2.93 -21.46
CA ALA A 306 -4.24 -3.95 -20.80
C ALA A 306 -3.62 -5.31 -21.16
N ILE A 307 -3.27 -6.12 -20.16
CA ILE A 307 -2.80 -7.48 -20.37
C ILE A 307 -4.02 -8.32 -20.79
N PHE A 308 -4.09 -8.65 -22.08
CA PHE A 308 -5.07 -9.58 -22.62
C PHE A 308 -4.66 -11.01 -22.28
N SER A 309 -5.63 -11.80 -21.84
CA SER A 309 -5.54 -13.24 -21.64
C SER A 309 -5.09 -13.99 -22.91
N ASN A 310 -4.43 -15.13 -22.71
CA ASN A 310 -3.76 -15.99 -23.70
C ASN A 310 -4.67 -16.48 -24.85
N ILE A 311 -4.93 -15.63 -25.83
CA ILE A 311 -5.61 -15.94 -27.09
C ILE A 311 -4.61 -15.69 -28.22
N GLN A 312 -4.48 -16.61 -29.17
CA GLN A 312 -3.43 -16.54 -30.19
C GLN A 312 -3.69 -15.45 -31.26
N ASP A 313 -4.93 -14.95 -31.34
CA ASP A 313 -5.37 -13.87 -32.25
C ASP A 313 -6.40 -12.94 -31.56
N THR A 314 -5.91 -11.87 -30.94
CA THR A 314 -6.60 -11.06 -29.90
C THR A 314 -7.43 -9.89 -30.40
N ALA A 315 -7.74 -9.75 -31.69
CA ALA A 315 -8.46 -8.57 -32.20
C ALA A 315 -9.93 -8.80 -32.58
N GLU A 316 -10.36 -10.04 -32.84
CA GLU A 316 -11.72 -10.33 -33.34
C GLU A 316 -12.44 -11.52 -32.69
N TYR A 317 -11.78 -12.33 -31.84
CA TYR A 317 -12.31 -13.65 -31.48
C TYR A 317 -12.50 -13.93 -29.98
N ALA A 318 -12.18 -13.02 -29.07
CA ALA A 318 -12.20 -13.31 -27.63
C ALA A 318 -13.62 -13.59 -27.08
N VAL A 319 -14.59 -12.71 -27.37
CA VAL A 319 -16.01 -12.91 -27.05
C VAL A 319 -16.85 -12.30 -28.16
N CYS A 320 -17.66 -13.10 -28.86
CA CYS A 320 -18.59 -12.62 -29.88
C CYS A 320 -20.04 -12.94 -29.50
N TYR A 321 -20.95 -11.99 -29.72
CA TYR A 321 -22.40 -12.16 -29.53
C TYR A 321 -23.09 -12.18 -30.89
N CYS A 322 -23.96 -13.16 -31.11
CA CYS A 322 -24.75 -13.29 -32.34
C CYS A 322 -26.23 -13.34 -31.96
N ARG A 323 -27.15 -12.86 -32.81
CA ARG A 323 -28.59 -12.79 -32.46
C ARG A 323 -29.24 -14.16 -32.17
N THR A 324 -28.58 -15.26 -32.56
CA THR A 324 -29.06 -16.63 -32.38
C THR A 324 -28.14 -17.49 -31.51
N ASP A 325 -26.99 -16.96 -31.07
CA ASP A 325 -25.98 -17.67 -30.27
C ASP A 325 -25.67 -16.83 -29.02
N GLY A 326 -25.54 -17.48 -27.86
CA GLY A 326 -25.04 -16.87 -26.64
C GLY A 326 -23.56 -16.47 -26.72
N PRO A 327 -22.89 -16.17 -25.60
CA PRO A 327 -21.48 -15.78 -25.64
C PRO A 327 -20.61 -16.88 -26.26
N ILE A 328 -19.85 -16.51 -27.30
CA ILE A 328 -18.89 -17.38 -27.98
C ILE A 328 -17.49 -17.02 -27.50
N PHE A 329 -16.82 -17.91 -26.76
CA PHE A 329 -15.48 -17.67 -26.21
C PHE A 329 -14.43 -18.25 -27.13
N GLY A 330 -13.68 -17.39 -27.83
CA GLY A 330 -12.62 -17.87 -28.73
C GLY A 330 -13.12 -18.75 -29.87
N ARG A 331 -14.44 -18.88 -30.13
CA ARG A 331 -15.07 -20.02 -30.86
C ARG A 331 -14.80 -21.41 -30.28
N ASP A 332 -14.05 -21.49 -29.18
CA ASP A 332 -13.73 -22.74 -28.52
C ASP A 332 -14.87 -23.23 -27.64
N ILE A 333 -15.58 -22.31 -27.00
CA ILE A 333 -16.82 -22.60 -26.29
C ILE A 333 -17.95 -21.85 -26.99
N VAL A 334 -18.92 -22.61 -27.49
CA VAL A 334 -20.12 -22.08 -28.15
C VAL A 334 -21.33 -22.44 -27.30
N ILE A 335 -21.99 -21.41 -26.78
CA ILE A 335 -23.21 -21.54 -25.96
C ILE A 335 -24.38 -21.04 -26.81
N ARG A 336 -25.40 -21.87 -27.07
CA ARG A 336 -26.57 -21.51 -27.90
C ARG A 336 -27.87 -21.74 -27.17
N THR A 337 -28.88 -20.99 -27.59
CA THR A 337 -30.27 -21.21 -27.24
C THR A 337 -31.13 -21.20 -28.50
N SER A 338 -32.22 -21.96 -28.49
CA SER A 338 -33.18 -22.01 -29.60
C SER A 338 -33.97 -20.71 -29.78
N ASN A 339 -34.12 -19.91 -28.71
CA ASN A 339 -34.76 -18.59 -28.74
C ASN A 339 -34.48 -17.82 -27.43
N GLU A 340 -34.76 -16.51 -27.42
CA GLU A 340 -34.53 -15.60 -26.28
C GLU A 340 -35.28 -15.99 -24.99
N SER A 341 -36.25 -16.91 -25.07
CA SER A 341 -37.09 -17.36 -23.96
C SER A 341 -36.79 -18.79 -23.48
N THR A 342 -35.69 -19.40 -23.94
CA THR A 342 -35.25 -20.73 -23.50
C THR A 342 -33.84 -20.69 -22.91
N ASN A 343 -33.61 -21.49 -21.87
CA ASN A 343 -32.28 -21.69 -21.27
C ASN A 343 -31.30 -22.24 -22.32
N TYR A 344 -30.01 -21.95 -22.13
CA TYR A 344 -28.95 -22.48 -22.98
C TYR A 344 -29.01 -24.01 -23.00
N ASN A 345 -29.30 -24.57 -24.16
CA ASN A 345 -29.57 -26.00 -24.35
C ASN A 345 -28.57 -26.68 -25.29
N ASP A 346 -27.64 -25.92 -25.87
CA ASP A 346 -26.60 -26.44 -26.75
C ASP A 346 -25.27 -25.75 -26.43
N VAL A 347 -24.49 -26.37 -25.54
CA VAL A 347 -23.13 -25.95 -25.18
C VAL A 347 -22.11 -26.93 -25.77
N ARG A 348 -21.12 -26.41 -26.47
CA ARG A 348 -20.10 -27.20 -27.18
C ARG A 348 -18.71 -26.66 -26.92
N TYR A 349 -17.76 -27.57 -26.77
CA TYR A 349 -16.35 -27.25 -26.76
C TYR A 349 -15.64 -27.79 -28.00
N LYS A 350 -14.70 -27.01 -28.55
CA LYS A 350 -13.75 -27.45 -29.56
C LYS A 350 -12.47 -26.61 -29.45
N LYS A 351 -11.29 -27.20 -29.36
CA LYS A 351 -10.04 -26.42 -29.32
C LYS A 351 -9.73 -25.80 -30.69
N ASP A 352 -9.99 -24.51 -30.88
CA ASP A 352 -9.70 -23.76 -32.11
C ASP A 352 -8.71 -22.58 -31.88
N TYR A 353 -8.85 -21.76 -30.83
CA TYR A 353 -8.14 -20.48 -30.66
C TYR A 353 -7.45 -20.26 -29.31
N TYR A 354 -7.84 -20.95 -28.23
CA TYR A 354 -7.08 -20.90 -26.97
C TYR A 354 -5.77 -21.68 -27.10
N GLU A 355 -4.69 -21.17 -26.49
CA GLU A 355 -3.37 -21.81 -26.52
C GLU A 355 -3.39 -23.17 -25.81
N LYS A 356 -4.13 -23.26 -24.70
CA LYS A 356 -4.31 -24.47 -23.90
C LYS A 356 -5.72 -25.03 -24.07
N ARG A 357 -5.84 -26.35 -24.00
CA ARG A 357 -7.15 -27.00 -23.94
C ARG A 357 -7.87 -26.62 -22.65
N ILE A 358 -9.16 -26.33 -22.77
CA ILE A 358 -10.06 -26.01 -21.64
C ILE A 358 -10.80 -27.28 -21.21
N ARG A 359 -11.03 -28.22 -22.14
CA ARG A 359 -11.53 -29.57 -21.88
C ARG A 359 -10.70 -30.60 -22.64
N ASP A 360 -10.72 -31.83 -22.14
CA ASP A 360 -10.02 -32.95 -22.76
C ASP A 360 -10.69 -33.46 -24.03
N THR A 361 -11.99 -33.22 -24.18
CA THR A 361 -12.85 -33.71 -25.27
C THR A 361 -13.52 -32.57 -26.04
N ASP A 362 -13.48 -32.64 -27.38
CA ASP A 362 -14.16 -31.69 -28.28
C ASP A 362 -15.62 -32.13 -28.52
N ASP A 363 -16.49 -31.95 -27.52
CA ASP A 363 -17.86 -32.45 -27.53
C ASP A 363 -18.92 -31.48 -26.97
N LYS A 364 -20.19 -31.91 -27.07
CA LYS A 364 -21.30 -31.27 -26.37
C LYS A 364 -21.19 -31.59 -24.89
N PHE A 365 -21.41 -30.59 -24.05
CA PHE A 365 -21.49 -30.78 -22.61
C PHE A 365 -22.68 -30.03 -22.03
N GLN A 366 -23.13 -30.45 -20.86
CA GLN A 366 -24.08 -29.67 -20.06
C GLN A 366 -23.28 -28.70 -19.21
N ILE A 367 -23.71 -27.45 -19.11
CA ILE A 367 -23.16 -26.54 -18.11
C ILE A 367 -23.74 -27.00 -16.78
N GLU A 368 -22.92 -27.64 -15.95
CA GLU A 368 -23.30 -27.97 -14.58
C GLU A 368 -23.28 -26.67 -13.77
N ASP A 369 -24.27 -26.52 -12.87
CA ASP A 369 -24.69 -25.26 -12.25
C ASP A 369 -23.54 -24.47 -11.59
N TYR A 370 -23.67 -23.14 -11.60
CA TYR A 370 -22.69 -22.19 -11.04
C TYR A 370 -22.61 -22.33 -9.51
N GLU A 371 -21.39 -22.29 -8.96
CA GLU A 371 -21.16 -22.24 -7.51
C GLU A 371 -21.62 -20.89 -6.93
N VAL A 372 -22.61 -20.90 -6.04
CA VAL A 372 -23.13 -19.71 -5.33
C VAL A 372 -22.76 -19.79 -3.84
N PHE A 373 -22.02 -18.80 -3.34
CA PHE A 373 -21.55 -18.67 -1.96
C PHE A 373 -22.58 -17.90 -1.13
N LYS A 374 -22.87 -18.35 0.11
CA LYS A 374 -23.72 -17.62 1.07
C LYS A 374 -22.90 -17.07 2.23
N ILE A 375 -23.12 -15.79 2.55
CA ILE A 375 -22.50 -15.12 3.70
C ILE A 375 -23.43 -15.20 4.91
N MET A 376 -22.98 -15.88 5.96
CA MET A 376 -23.62 -15.79 7.27
C MET A 376 -22.99 -14.64 8.05
N LYS A 377 -23.69 -13.50 8.13
CA LYS A 377 -23.29 -12.42 9.04
C LYS A 377 -23.58 -12.84 10.47
N LYS A 378 -22.57 -12.79 11.34
CA LYS A 378 -22.75 -12.89 12.79
C LYS A 378 -21.92 -11.82 13.49
#